data_AF-A0A7X8WCF0-F1
#
_entry.id   AF-A0A7X8WCF0-F1
#
_cell.length_a   1.000
_cell.length_b   1.000
_cell.length_c   1.000
_cell.angle_alpha   90.00
_cell.angle_beta   90.00
_cell.angle_gamma   90.00
#
_symmetry.space_group_name_H-M   'P 1'
#
loop_
_entity.id
_entity.type
_entity.pdbx_description
1 polymer ?
#
loop_
_entity_poly.entity_id
_entity_poly.type
_entity_poly.pdbx_seq_one_letter_code
_entity_poly.pdbx_strand_id
1 'polypeptide(L)'
;MLVTIGGYGLSTFQKKQIEAEQKSIRRIIHTLFPKAKLSLGLESVSSSLISKSNLFGTNNVQSISFGRVSFNHSQQVVFHDLLVGSSHTNWFTQTSIGGFFYVIKMMFKGVFSKRAENVVGNFRGLFAEAKMDKKINGTVIVLPDHLEKHLDYLAKNIQTLKNTKTNKLVKLEDIEFEHYFAVYSSDEITARYVLTPAMMRRMTELKKRYNRDIMFSFNKDHFFFAVSMPEGFLTLGAKSFTSEEVLQDLYANFVTVKETLQDLKLQ
;
A
#
# COMPACT_ATOMS: atom_id res chain seq x y z
N MET A 1 4.81 -34.84 25.74
CA MET A 1 4.08 -33.79 26.50
C MET A 1 4.98 -32.58 26.80
N LEU A 2 5.93 -32.21 25.92
CA LEU A 2 6.85 -31.07 26.10
C LEU A 2 6.73 -30.00 24.98
N VAL A 3 6.10 -30.36 23.84
CA VAL A 3 5.96 -29.48 22.66
C VAL A 3 4.79 -28.50 22.80
N THR A 4 3.81 -28.81 23.65
CA THR A 4 2.60 -27.97 23.83
C THR A 4 2.86 -26.75 24.71
N ILE A 5 3.73 -26.83 25.72
CA ILE A 5 4.01 -25.72 26.65
C ILE A 5 4.76 -24.57 25.94
N GLY A 6 5.63 -24.90 24.97
CA GLY A 6 6.33 -23.91 24.15
C GLY A 6 5.39 -23.07 23.26
N GLY A 7 4.31 -23.65 22.74
CA GLY A 7 3.35 -22.94 21.89
C GLY A 7 2.47 -21.93 22.64
N TYR A 8 2.05 -22.27 23.87
CA TYR A 8 1.28 -21.35 24.72
C TYR A 8 2.12 -20.18 25.26
N GLY A 9 3.38 -20.42 25.62
CA GLY A 9 4.31 -19.36 26.03
C GLY A 9 4.66 -18.41 24.89
N LEU A 10 4.90 -18.93 23.68
CA LEU A 10 5.25 -18.13 22.51
C LEU A 10 4.06 -17.28 22.01
N SER A 11 2.85 -17.84 22.01
CA SER A 11 1.63 -17.12 21.60
C SER A 11 1.23 -16.02 22.59
N THR A 12 1.37 -16.24 23.89
CA THR A 12 1.11 -15.21 24.91
C THR A 12 2.15 -14.08 24.87
N PHE A 13 3.42 -14.41 24.65
CA PHE A 13 4.48 -13.41 24.45
C PHE A 13 4.23 -12.56 23.20
N GLN A 14 3.91 -13.19 22.06
CA GLN A 14 3.57 -12.48 20.82
C GLN A 14 2.35 -11.58 21.00
N LYS A 15 1.30 -12.06 21.67
CA LYS A 15 0.09 -11.26 21.95
C LYS A 15 0.42 -10.02 22.78
N LYS A 16 1.23 -10.18 23.84
CA LYS A 16 1.66 -9.07 24.70
C LYS A 16 2.51 -8.05 23.95
N GLN A 17 3.35 -8.51 23.01
CA GLN A 17 4.14 -7.64 22.14
C GLN A 17 3.26 -6.81 21.20
N ILE A 18 2.28 -7.44 20.54
CA ILE A 18 1.32 -6.76 19.66
C ILE A 18 0.50 -5.73 20.45
N GLU A 19 0.05 -6.05 21.66
CA GLU A 19 -0.69 -5.12 22.51
C GLU A 19 0.15 -3.90 22.90
N ALA A 20 1.42 -4.10 23.25
CA ALA A 20 2.35 -3.00 23.54
C ALA A 20 2.60 -2.12 22.30
N GLU A 21 2.68 -2.73 21.11
CA GLU A 21 2.90 -2.06 19.82
C GLU A 21 1.71 -1.17 19.49
N GLN A 22 0.50 -1.74 19.56
CA GLN A 22 -0.74 -1.02 19.36
C GLN A 22 -0.93 0.13 20.36
N LYS A 23 -0.54 -0.06 21.63
CA LYS A 23 -0.60 0.99 22.64
C LYS A 23 0.33 2.17 22.30
N SER A 24 1.52 1.88 21.79
CA SER A 24 2.51 2.89 21.40
C SER A 24 2.06 3.66 20.16
N ILE A 25 1.58 2.96 19.14
CA ILE A 25 1.00 3.56 17.93
C ILE A 25 -0.19 4.46 18.27
N ARG A 26 -1.09 4.00 19.16
CA ARG A 26 -2.23 4.83 19.64
C ARG A 26 -1.74 6.14 20.24
N ARG A 27 -0.71 6.10 21.10
CA ARG A 27 -0.15 7.32 21.72
C ARG A 27 0.46 8.26 20.69
N ILE A 28 1.25 7.75 19.76
CA ILE A 28 1.89 8.56 18.70
C ILE A 28 0.82 9.24 17.84
N ILE A 29 -0.16 8.48 17.35
CA ILE A 29 -1.23 9.01 16.49
C ILE A 29 -2.08 10.03 17.25
N HIS A 30 -2.49 9.75 18.50
CA HIS A 30 -3.25 10.73 19.28
C HIS A 30 -2.46 12.03 19.54
N THR A 31 -1.14 11.94 19.67
CA THR A 31 -0.27 13.11 19.89
C THR A 31 -0.13 13.94 18.61
N LEU A 32 0.16 13.30 17.48
CA LEU A 32 0.35 13.99 16.20
C LEU A 32 -0.96 14.45 15.56
N PHE A 33 -2.02 13.68 15.79
CA PHE A 33 -3.32 13.80 15.14
C PHE A 33 -4.47 13.62 16.14
N PRO A 34 -4.69 14.58 17.05
CA PRO A 34 -5.67 14.44 18.12
C PRO A 34 -7.11 14.24 17.63
N LYS A 35 -7.43 14.68 16.41
CA LYS A 35 -8.75 14.54 15.77
C LYS A 35 -8.91 13.29 14.91
N ALA A 36 -7.87 12.48 14.74
CA ALA A 36 -7.95 11.27 13.93
C ALA A 36 -8.72 10.16 14.65
N LYS A 37 -9.47 9.36 13.90
CA LYS A 37 -10.09 8.13 14.41
C LYS A 37 -9.19 6.95 14.05
N LEU A 38 -8.75 6.22 15.06
CA LEU A 38 -7.83 5.10 14.92
C LEU A 38 -8.53 3.77 15.27
N SER A 39 -8.52 2.83 14.35
CA SER A 39 -8.82 1.40 14.60
C SER A 39 -7.55 0.60 14.40
N LEU A 40 -7.20 -0.27 15.35
CA LEU A 40 -6.08 -1.20 15.24
C LEU A 40 -6.61 -2.61 15.41
N GLY A 41 -6.18 -3.52 14.55
CA GLY A 41 -6.68 -4.88 14.48
C GLY A 41 -6.84 -5.37 13.05
N LEU A 42 -6.98 -6.69 12.90
CA LEU A 42 -7.21 -7.33 11.61
C LEU A 42 -8.65 -7.09 11.16
N GLU A 43 -8.81 -6.31 10.10
CA GLU A 43 -10.10 -6.03 9.45
C GLU A 43 -10.01 -6.44 7.98
N SER A 44 -11.01 -7.18 7.47
CA SER A 44 -11.08 -7.44 6.03
C SER A 44 -11.42 -6.15 5.29
N VAL A 45 -10.69 -5.88 4.20
CA VAL A 45 -10.98 -4.74 3.33
C VAL A 45 -11.80 -5.24 2.15
N SER A 46 -12.85 -4.49 1.77
CA SER A 46 -13.74 -4.92 0.70
C SER A 46 -13.00 -5.01 -0.64
N SER A 47 -13.24 -6.10 -1.37
CA SER A 47 -12.70 -6.27 -2.72
C SER A 47 -13.19 -5.19 -3.69
N SER A 48 -14.34 -4.58 -3.41
CA SER A 48 -14.86 -3.43 -4.16
C SER A 48 -14.02 -2.17 -3.97
N LEU A 49 -13.51 -1.90 -2.77
CA LEU A 49 -12.61 -0.77 -2.52
C LEU A 49 -11.27 -0.98 -3.24
N ILE A 50 -10.69 -2.16 -3.09
CA ILE A 50 -9.42 -2.52 -3.72
C ILE A 50 -9.53 -2.47 -5.24
N SER A 51 -10.59 -3.03 -5.83
CA SER A 51 -10.81 -2.96 -7.28
C SER A 51 -11.09 -1.54 -7.76
N LYS A 52 -11.84 -0.72 -7.00
CA LYS A 52 -12.06 0.71 -7.30
C LYS A 52 -10.76 1.49 -7.38
N SER A 53 -9.73 1.11 -6.62
CA SER A 53 -8.42 1.77 -6.68
C SER A 53 -7.70 1.55 -8.01
N ASN A 54 -7.95 0.47 -8.75
CA ASN A 54 -7.16 0.04 -9.91
C ASN A 54 -5.64 -0.12 -9.65
N LEU A 55 -5.18 -0.05 -8.40
CA LEU A 55 -3.77 -0.20 -8.03
C LEU A 55 -3.37 -1.68 -7.87
N PHE A 56 -4.34 -2.49 -7.47
CA PHE A 56 -4.21 -3.91 -7.23
C PHE A 56 -5.14 -4.64 -8.21
N GLY A 57 -4.66 -5.71 -8.85
CA GLY A 57 -5.40 -6.42 -9.90
C GLY A 57 -6.83 -6.82 -9.50
N THR A 58 -7.67 -7.10 -10.49
CA THR A 58 -9.12 -7.26 -10.26
C THR A 58 -9.55 -8.68 -9.86
N ASN A 59 -8.70 -9.69 -10.07
CA ASN A 59 -9.11 -11.10 -9.98
C ASN A 59 -8.58 -11.76 -8.69
N ASN A 60 -9.51 -12.32 -7.89
CA ASN A 60 -9.21 -13.12 -6.69
C ASN A 60 -8.25 -12.45 -5.71
N VAL A 61 -8.42 -11.15 -5.51
CA VAL A 61 -7.64 -10.38 -4.54
C VAL A 61 -8.26 -10.47 -3.16
N GLN A 62 -7.45 -10.88 -2.19
CA GLN A 62 -7.80 -10.86 -0.78
C GLN A 62 -6.99 -9.77 -0.10
N SER A 63 -7.67 -8.94 0.68
CA SER A 63 -7.07 -7.79 1.34
C SER A 63 -7.41 -7.74 2.82
N ILE A 64 -6.39 -7.54 3.64
CA ILE A 64 -6.48 -7.46 5.08
C ILE A 64 -5.83 -6.15 5.50
N SER A 65 -6.50 -5.40 6.37
CA SER A 65 -5.94 -4.24 7.04
C SER A 65 -5.55 -4.61 8.46
N PHE A 66 -4.37 -4.19 8.89
CA PHE A 66 -3.86 -4.36 10.26
C PHE A 66 -4.24 -3.18 11.17
N GLY A 67 -4.83 -2.14 10.58
CA GLY A 67 -5.34 -0.97 11.24
C GLY A 67 -5.62 0.13 10.23
N ARG A 68 -6.45 1.09 10.64
CA ARG A 68 -6.82 2.25 9.85
C ARG A 68 -6.85 3.53 10.67
N VAL A 69 -6.45 4.61 10.02
CA VAL A 69 -6.49 5.98 10.56
C VAL A 69 -7.37 6.80 9.64
N SER A 70 -8.46 7.37 10.15
CA SER A 70 -9.31 8.27 9.38
C SER A 70 -9.27 9.70 9.90
N PHE A 71 -9.29 10.62 8.94
CA PHE A 71 -9.21 12.05 9.16
C PHE A 71 -10.45 12.71 8.58
N ASN A 72 -11.10 13.54 9.38
CA ASN A 72 -12.19 14.41 8.96
C ASN A 72 -11.66 15.85 8.93
N HIS A 73 -10.88 16.19 7.91
CA HIS A 73 -10.35 17.55 7.73
C HIS A 73 -10.59 18.00 6.29
N SER A 74 -11.61 18.85 6.07
CA SER A 74 -12.17 19.28 4.76
C SER A 74 -12.67 18.16 3.84
N GLN A 75 -11.92 17.07 3.67
CA GLN A 75 -12.27 15.87 2.92
C GLN A 75 -12.04 14.65 3.81
N GLN A 76 -12.82 13.59 3.63
CA GLN A 76 -12.64 12.34 4.36
C GLN A 76 -11.48 11.57 3.73
N VAL A 77 -10.42 11.37 4.50
CA VAL A 77 -9.25 10.57 4.09
C VAL A 77 -9.07 9.42 5.06
N VAL A 78 -8.88 8.22 4.54
CA VAL A 78 -8.67 7.00 5.33
C VAL A 78 -7.37 6.34 4.88
N PHE A 79 -6.49 6.07 5.83
CA PHE A 79 -5.24 5.35 5.63
C PHE A 79 -5.39 3.97 6.23
N HIS A 80 -4.96 2.95 5.50
CA HIS A 80 -4.97 1.56 5.86
C HIS A 80 -3.54 1.04 5.91
N ASP A 81 -3.24 0.26 6.94
CA ASP A 81 -2.08 -0.61 6.94
C ASP A 81 -2.43 -1.91 6.22
N LEU A 82 -2.19 -1.97 4.91
CA LEU A 82 -2.79 -2.95 4.02
C LEU A 82 -1.82 -4.09 3.68
N LEU A 83 -2.36 -5.30 3.63
CA LEU A 83 -1.77 -6.46 2.98
C LEU A 83 -2.73 -6.89 1.88
N VAL A 84 -2.21 -7.02 0.66
CA VAL A 84 -2.97 -7.52 -0.48
C VAL A 84 -2.31 -8.79 -0.97
N GLY A 85 -3.02 -9.91 -0.88
CA GLY A 85 -2.63 -11.18 -1.47
C GLY A 85 -3.42 -11.45 -2.75
N SER A 86 -2.81 -12.15 -3.70
CA SER A 86 -3.56 -12.81 -4.77
C SER A 86 -3.26 -14.29 -4.75
N SER A 87 -4.32 -15.11 -4.87
CA SER A 87 -4.15 -16.56 -4.97
C SER A 87 -3.52 -16.88 -6.32
N HIS A 88 -2.26 -17.33 -6.30
CA HIS A 88 -1.52 -17.71 -7.50
C HIS A 88 -1.57 -19.24 -7.66
N THR A 89 -2.67 -19.74 -8.21
CA THR A 89 -2.75 -21.13 -8.65
C THR A 89 -2.75 -21.15 -10.18
N ASN A 90 -1.61 -21.48 -10.79
CA ASN A 90 -1.51 -21.78 -12.22
C ASN A 90 -1.57 -23.30 -12.44
N TRP A 91 -1.64 -23.76 -13.70
CA TRP A 91 -1.61 -25.20 -14.01
C TRP A 91 -0.34 -25.88 -13.48
N PHE A 92 0.82 -25.21 -13.57
CA PHE A 92 2.10 -25.76 -13.11
C PHE A 92 2.13 -25.98 -11.60
N THR A 93 1.55 -25.07 -10.80
CA THR A 93 1.48 -25.20 -9.33
C THR A 93 0.55 -26.33 -8.87
N GLN A 94 -0.27 -26.89 -9.77
CA GLN A 94 -1.12 -28.06 -9.49
C GLN A 94 -0.41 -29.40 -9.74
N THR A 95 0.81 -29.38 -10.30
CA THR A 95 1.63 -30.59 -10.47
C THR A 95 2.47 -30.87 -9.22
N SER A 96 2.90 -32.11 -9.01
CA SER A 96 3.75 -32.47 -7.85
C SER A 96 5.07 -31.69 -7.82
N ILE A 97 5.71 -31.53 -8.99
CA ILE A 97 7.00 -30.79 -9.11
C ILE A 97 6.77 -29.29 -8.92
N GLY A 98 5.78 -28.71 -9.60
CA GLY A 98 5.49 -27.28 -9.46
C GLY A 98 4.96 -26.90 -8.08
N GLY A 99 4.20 -27.78 -7.43
CA GLY A 99 3.79 -27.66 -6.03
C GLY A 99 4.98 -27.69 -5.07
N PHE A 100 5.94 -28.60 -5.28
CA PHE A 100 7.19 -28.63 -4.51
C PHE A 100 7.99 -27.33 -4.67
N PHE A 101 8.20 -26.85 -5.90
CA PHE A 101 8.87 -25.57 -6.14
C PHE A 101 8.12 -24.38 -5.55
N TYR A 102 6.79 -24.39 -5.57
CA TYR A 102 5.97 -23.36 -4.94
C TYR A 102 6.16 -23.31 -3.43
N VAL A 103 6.16 -24.48 -2.77
CA VAL A 103 6.41 -24.61 -1.33
C VAL A 103 7.84 -24.15 -0.98
N ILE A 104 8.84 -24.53 -1.77
CA ILE A 104 10.22 -24.04 -1.61
C ILE A 104 10.30 -22.52 -1.79
N LYS A 105 9.65 -21.95 -2.83
CA LYS A 105 9.56 -20.50 -3.04
C LYS A 105 8.91 -19.80 -1.83
N MET A 106 7.86 -20.36 -1.25
CA MET A 106 7.21 -19.84 -0.04
C MET A 106 8.14 -19.90 1.19
N MET A 107 8.88 -20.99 1.37
CA MET A 107 9.85 -21.11 2.45
C MET A 107 10.96 -20.06 2.32
N PHE A 108 11.57 -19.92 1.14
CA PHE A 108 12.57 -18.88 0.89
C PHE A 108 11.99 -17.48 1.09
N LYS A 109 10.80 -17.19 0.57
CA LYS A 109 10.13 -15.90 0.79
C LYS A 109 9.89 -15.64 2.28
N GLY A 110 9.56 -16.66 3.07
CA GLY A 110 9.44 -16.58 4.53
C GLY A 110 10.73 -16.17 5.22
N VAL A 111 11.85 -16.79 4.85
CA VAL A 111 13.18 -16.48 5.42
C VAL A 111 13.60 -15.03 5.15
N PHE A 112 13.27 -14.49 3.97
CA PHE A 112 13.62 -13.10 3.59
C PHE A 112 12.51 -12.07 3.87
N SER A 113 11.33 -12.51 4.29
CA SER A 113 10.23 -11.59 4.59
C SER A 113 10.49 -10.82 5.88
N LYS A 114 10.28 -9.50 5.85
CA LYS A 114 10.35 -8.68 7.08
C LYS A 114 9.31 -9.08 8.14
N ARG A 115 8.20 -9.72 7.72
CA ARG A 115 7.14 -10.26 8.58
C ARG A 115 6.53 -11.50 7.93
N ALA A 116 6.14 -12.48 8.76
CA ALA A 116 5.56 -13.76 8.30
C ALA A 116 4.27 -13.59 7.47
N GLU A 117 3.48 -12.54 7.74
CA GLU A 117 2.27 -12.21 6.97
C GLU A 117 2.55 -11.87 5.49
N ASN A 118 3.77 -11.40 5.17
CA ASN A 118 4.16 -11.04 3.81
C ASN A 118 4.42 -12.25 2.92
N VAL A 119 4.49 -13.45 3.48
CA VAL A 119 4.69 -14.69 2.71
C VAL A 119 3.54 -14.88 1.73
N VAL A 120 2.32 -14.61 2.20
CA VAL A 120 1.07 -14.79 1.44
C VAL A 120 0.71 -13.52 0.67
N GLY A 121 1.16 -12.36 1.14
CA GLY A 121 0.91 -11.07 0.50
C GLY A 121 1.82 -10.78 -0.69
N ASN A 122 1.26 -10.07 -1.65
CA ASN A 122 1.92 -9.54 -2.82
C ASN A 122 2.26 -8.07 -2.62
N PHE A 123 1.39 -7.31 -1.96
CA PHE A 123 1.67 -5.96 -1.48
C PHE A 123 1.53 -5.91 0.04
N ARG A 124 2.40 -5.13 0.68
CA ARG A 124 2.30 -4.73 2.09
C ARG A 124 2.67 -3.25 2.19
N GLY A 125 1.83 -2.47 2.84
CA GLY A 125 2.18 -1.12 3.25
C GLY A 125 0.99 -0.18 3.36
N LEU A 126 1.27 1.12 3.25
CA LEU A 126 0.25 2.15 3.35
C LEU A 126 -0.65 2.12 2.11
N PHE A 127 -1.96 2.13 2.32
CA PHE A 127 -2.96 2.38 1.28
C PHE A 127 -3.92 3.46 1.78
N ALA A 128 -4.14 4.50 1.00
CA ALA A 128 -5.05 5.56 1.36
C ALA A 128 -6.16 5.74 0.33
N GLU A 129 -7.33 6.11 0.82
CA GLU A 129 -8.46 6.57 0.03
C GLU A 129 -8.87 7.98 0.48
N ALA A 130 -9.14 8.86 -0.48
CA ALA A 130 -9.63 10.20 -0.26
C ALA A 130 -10.79 10.48 -1.22
N LYS A 131 -11.87 11.07 -0.70
CA LYS A 131 -12.97 11.58 -1.54
C LYS A 131 -12.58 12.95 -2.09
N MET A 132 -12.65 13.10 -3.41
CA MET A 132 -12.40 14.36 -4.12
C MET A 132 -13.67 15.18 -4.23
N ASP A 133 -13.53 16.52 -4.23
CA ASP A 133 -14.66 17.43 -4.45
C ASP A 133 -15.09 17.46 -5.93
N LYS A 134 -14.12 17.31 -6.84
CA LYS A 134 -14.35 17.25 -8.29
C LYS A 134 -14.30 15.81 -8.77
N LYS A 135 -15.30 15.44 -9.57
CA LYS A 135 -15.33 14.17 -10.27
C LYS A 135 -14.58 14.28 -11.60
N ILE A 136 -13.72 13.31 -11.87
CA ILE A 136 -13.10 13.14 -13.19
C ILE A 136 -13.93 12.19 -14.06
N ASN A 137 -13.92 12.44 -15.36
CA ASN A 137 -14.60 11.59 -16.35
C ASN A 137 -13.63 10.56 -16.91
N GLY A 138 -13.25 9.60 -16.07
CA GLY A 138 -12.31 8.56 -16.47
C GLY A 138 -11.46 8.04 -15.32
N THR A 139 -10.31 7.49 -15.68
CA THR A 139 -9.31 6.97 -14.74
C THR A 139 -7.93 7.47 -15.10
N VAL A 140 -7.12 7.79 -14.09
CA VAL A 140 -5.70 8.11 -14.24
C VAL A 140 -4.93 7.30 -13.20
N ILE A 141 -4.00 6.47 -13.63
CA ILE A 141 -3.23 5.56 -12.79
C ILE A 141 -1.76 5.89 -13.02
N VAL A 142 -1.04 6.17 -11.94
CA VAL A 142 0.38 6.51 -11.95
C VAL A 142 1.12 5.42 -11.20
N LEU A 143 2.02 4.72 -11.90
CA LEU A 143 2.79 3.60 -11.36
C LEU A 143 4.29 3.90 -11.49
N PRO A 144 5.14 3.43 -10.57
CA PRO A 144 6.57 3.62 -10.72
C PRO A 144 7.11 2.98 -12.01
N ASP A 145 7.97 3.69 -12.74
CA ASP A 145 8.37 3.33 -14.12
C ASP A 145 9.20 2.03 -14.20
N HIS A 146 10.00 1.75 -13.16
CA HIS A 146 10.87 0.58 -13.10
C HIS A 146 10.15 -0.72 -12.65
N LEU A 147 8.84 -0.66 -12.41
CA LEU A 147 8.07 -1.78 -11.86
C LEU A 147 7.93 -2.99 -12.78
N GLU A 148 8.08 -2.82 -14.09
CA GLU A 148 7.98 -3.94 -15.04
C GLU A 148 9.05 -5.01 -14.81
N LYS A 149 10.15 -4.67 -14.12
CA LYS A 149 11.32 -5.55 -13.96
C LYS A 149 11.49 -6.16 -12.57
N HIS A 150 10.85 -5.63 -11.52
CA HIS A 150 11.23 -5.95 -10.13
C HIS A 150 10.10 -6.40 -9.19
N LEU A 151 8.82 -6.16 -9.49
CA LEU A 151 7.72 -6.53 -8.60
C LEU A 151 6.69 -7.43 -9.31
N ASP A 152 6.82 -8.75 -9.10
CA ASP A 152 5.93 -9.82 -9.61
C ASP A 152 4.43 -9.48 -9.44
N TYR A 153 4.06 -8.79 -8.35
CA TYR A 153 2.67 -8.44 -8.06
C TYR A 153 2.11 -7.27 -8.87
N LEU A 154 2.95 -6.34 -9.31
CA LEU A 154 2.54 -5.21 -10.15
C LEU A 154 2.72 -5.51 -11.63
N ALA A 155 3.63 -6.42 -12.00
CA ALA A 155 3.83 -6.84 -13.38
C ALA A 155 2.53 -7.35 -14.02
N LYS A 156 1.73 -8.15 -13.30
CA LYS A 156 0.40 -8.57 -13.79
C LYS A 156 -0.61 -7.42 -13.84
N ASN A 157 -0.54 -6.46 -12.92
CA ASN A 157 -1.45 -5.31 -12.91
C ASN A 157 -1.14 -4.40 -14.09
N ILE A 158 0.13 -4.11 -14.35
CA ILE A 158 0.60 -3.36 -15.52
C ILE A 158 0.19 -4.09 -16.79
N GLN A 159 0.41 -5.42 -16.89
CA GLN A 159 -0.05 -6.19 -18.04
C GLN A 159 -1.57 -6.13 -18.21
N THR A 160 -2.33 -6.24 -17.12
CA THR A 160 -3.80 -6.14 -17.15
C THR A 160 -4.22 -4.75 -17.61
N LEU A 161 -3.64 -3.69 -17.05
CA LEU A 161 -3.90 -2.30 -17.43
C LEU A 161 -3.52 -2.01 -18.89
N LYS A 162 -2.38 -2.54 -19.37
CA LYS A 162 -1.95 -2.45 -20.78
C LYS A 162 -2.87 -3.24 -21.72
N ASN A 163 -3.37 -4.40 -21.29
CA ASN A 163 -4.20 -5.29 -22.11
C ASN A 163 -5.69 -4.90 -22.08
N THR A 164 -6.13 -4.12 -21.08
CA THR A 164 -7.48 -3.55 -21.07
C THR A 164 -7.57 -2.40 -22.06
N LYS A 165 -8.51 -2.45 -23.00
CA LYS A 165 -8.81 -1.35 -23.93
C LYS A 165 -9.21 -0.03 -23.24
N THR A 166 -9.37 -0.04 -21.92
CA THR A 166 -9.89 1.05 -21.12
C THR A 166 -8.83 2.05 -20.67
N ASN A 167 -7.54 1.70 -20.63
CA ASN A 167 -6.47 2.63 -20.26
C ASN A 167 -5.28 2.51 -21.23
N LYS A 168 -4.70 3.65 -21.61
CA LYS A 168 -3.54 3.73 -22.50
C LYS A 168 -2.38 4.42 -21.77
N LEU A 169 -1.16 4.04 -22.12
CA LEU A 169 0.03 4.76 -21.67
C LEU A 169 -0.02 6.18 -22.21
N VAL A 170 0.11 7.18 -21.34
CA VAL A 170 0.15 8.60 -21.69
C VAL A 170 1.54 9.12 -21.39
N LYS A 171 2.11 9.86 -22.34
CA LYS A 171 3.42 10.52 -22.20
C LYS A 171 3.21 11.97 -21.81
N LEU A 172 3.92 12.41 -20.77
CA LEU A 172 3.88 13.78 -20.27
C LEU A 172 5.20 14.51 -20.58
N GLU A 173 5.17 15.83 -20.46
CA GLU A 173 6.30 16.71 -20.82
C GLU A 173 7.30 16.90 -19.65
N ASP A 174 6.92 16.50 -18.43
CA ASP A 174 7.77 16.63 -17.25
C ASP A 174 8.76 15.47 -17.15
N ILE A 175 10.01 15.76 -17.55
CA ILE A 175 11.12 14.79 -17.61
C ILE A 175 11.40 14.17 -16.24
N GLU A 176 11.31 14.95 -15.17
CA GLU A 176 11.58 14.46 -13.81
C GLU A 176 10.49 13.52 -13.33
N PHE A 177 9.22 13.85 -13.62
CA PHE A 177 8.10 12.99 -13.29
C PHE A 177 8.15 11.67 -14.09
N GLU A 178 8.39 11.72 -15.40
CA GLU A 178 8.52 10.53 -16.26
C GLU A 178 9.72 9.66 -15.87
N HIS A 179 10.75 10.21 -15.21
CA HIS A 179 11.85 9.40 -14.67
C HIS A 179 11.40 8.47 -13.53
N TYR A 180 10.42 8.89 -12.73
CA TYR A 180 9.92 8.10 -11.60
C TYR A 180 8.69 7.28 -11.96
N PHE A 181 7.85 7.74 -12.89
CA PHE A 181 6.50 7.24 -13.07
C PHE A 181 6.10 7.01 -14.53
N ALA A 182 5.33 5.95 -14.74
CA ALA A 182 4.55 5.69 -15.94
C ALA A 182 3.06 5.99 -15.69
N VAL A 183 2.40 6.65 -16.65
CA VAL A 183 0.99 7.06 -16.53
C VAL A 183 0.11 6.28 -17.48
N TYR A 184 -0.98 5.73 -16.94
CA TYR A 184 -2.03 5.06 -17.69
C TYR A 184 -3.35 5.80 -17.48
N SER A 185 -4.08 6.13 -18.54
CA SER A 185 -5.36 6.82 -18.42
C SER A 185 -6.37 6.39 -19.46
N SER A 186 -7.66 6.62 -19.18
CA SER A 186 -8.75 6.41 -20.14
C SER A 186 -8.56 7.20 -21.42
N ASP A 187 -8.03 8.42 -21.29
CA ASP A 187 -7.77 9.34 -22.37
C ASP A 187 -6.74 10.38 -21.93
N GLU A 188 -6.01 10.93 -22.88
CA GLU A 188 -4.94 11.88 -22.61
C GLU A 188 -5.45 13.22 -22.04
N ILE A 189 -6.69 13.61 -22.38
CA ILE A 189 -7.29 14.86 -21.88
C ILE A 189 -7.52 14.75 -20.36
N THR A 190 -8.10 13.64 -19.90
CA THR A 190 -8.29 13.37 -18.48
C THR A 190 -6.95 13.28 -17.74
N ALA A 191 -5.94 12.64 -18.33
CA ALA A 191 -4.59 12.58 -17.74
C ALA A 191 -4.00 13.98 -17.52
N ARG A 192 -4.01 14.86 -18.52
CA ARG A 192 -3.46 16.22 -18.43
C ARG A 192 -4.30 17.15 -17.57
N TYR A 193 -5.61 16.92 -17.49
CA TYR A 193 -6.50 17.64 -16.56
C TYR A 193 -6.14 17.37 -15.10
N VAL A 194 -5.86 16.10 -14.76
CA VAL A 194 -5.52 15.68 -13.39
C VAL A 194 -4.06 15.97 -13.06
N LEU A 195 -3.15 15.61 -13.96
CA LEU A 195 -1.70 15.69 -13.78
C LEU A 195 -1.16 17.05 -14.21
N THR A 196 -1.67 18.10 -13.55
CA THR A 196 -1.10 19.45 -13.69
C THR A 196 0.38 19.45 -13.27
N PRO A 197 1.20 20.41 -13.75
CA PRO A 197 2.60 20.53 -13.32
C PRO A 197 2.77 20.59 -11.80
N ALA A 198 1.83 21.23 -11.08
CA ALA A 198 1.84 21.27 -9.63
C ALA A 198 1.58 19.88 -9.00
N MET A 199 0.63 19.12 -9.54
CA MET A 199 0.33 17.76 -9.07
C MET A 199 1.53 16.82 -9.31
N MET A 200 2.12 16.87 -10.50
CA MET A 200 3.30 16.06 -10.84
C MET A 200 4.46 16.35 -9.90
N ARG A 201 4.78 17.63 -9.64
CA ARG A 201 5.82 18.00 -8.67
C ARG A 201 5.53 17.48 -7.27
N ARG A 202 4.30 17.63 -6.77
CA ARG A 202 3.90 17.10 -5.45
C ARG A 202 4.06 15.57 -5.37
N MET A 203 3.68 14.84 -6.41
CA MET A 203 3.87 13.39 -6.49
C MET A 203 5.35 13.00 -6.50
N THR A 204 6.17 13.71 -7.26
CA THR A 204 7.63 13.53 -7.31
C THR A 204 8.30 13.82 -5.97
N GLU A 205 7.92 14.92 -5.31
CA GLU A 205 8.39 15.24 -3.96
C GLU A 205 7.96 14.17 -2.95
N LEU A 206 6.73 13.66 -3.06
CA LEU A 206 6.25 12.58 -2.22
C LEU A 206 7.05 11.29 -2.44
N LYS A 207 7.38 10.95 -3.71
CA LYS A 207 8.26 9.83 -4.06
C LYS A 207 9.63 9.95 -3.42
N LYS A 208 10.23 11.14 -3.48
CA LYS A 208 11.54 11.42 -2.89
C LYS A 208 11.51 11.33 -1.36
N ARG A 209 10.46 11.89 -0.73
CA ARG A 209 10.27 11.85 0.73
C ARG A 209 10.15 10.42 1.28
N TYR A 210 9.28 9.59 0.68
CA TYR A 210 9.17 8.19 1.12
C TYR A 210 10.36 7.34 0.70
N ASN A 211 11.09 7.75 -0.35
CA ASN A 211 12.17 6.98 -0.97
C ASN A 211 11.81 5.50 -1.24
N ARG A 212 10.55 5.26 -1.60
CA ARG A 212 9.94 3.94 -1.81
C ARG A 212 9.00 3.98 -2.99
N ASP A 213 8.57 2.84 -3.48
CA ASP A 213 7.60 2.79 -4.57
C ASP A 213 6.23 3.29 -4.10
N ILE A 214 5.72 4.27 -4.82
CA ILE A 214 4.42 4.88 -4.58
C ILE A 214 3.58 4.75 -5.83
N MET A 215 2.33 4.33 -5.66
CA MET A 215 1.34 4.27 -6.73
C MET A 215 0.22 5.25 -6.44
N PHE A 216 -0.36 5.83 -7.49
CA PHE A 216 -1.50 6.74 -7.39
C PHE A 216 -2.60 6.34 -8.36
N SER A 217 -3.84 6.61 -7.99
CA SER A 217 -4.97 6.40 -8.87
C SER A 217 -6.07 7.42 -8.60
N PHE A 218 -6.58 7.97 -9.68
CA PHE A 218 -7.78 8.80 -9.70
C PHE A 218 -8.85 8.01 -10.42
N ASN A 219 -9.98 7.83 -9.76
CA ASN A 219 -11.13 7.13 -10.35
C ASN A 219 -12.41 7.83 -9.91
N LYS A 220 -13.08 8.49 -10.88
CA LYS A 220 -14.29 9.28 -10.65
C LYS A 220 -14.09 10.36 -9.57
N ASP A 221 -14.67 10.19 -8.40
CA ASP A 221 -14.66 11.12 -7.27
C ASP A 221 -13.72 10.65 -6.15
N HIS A 222 -12.83 9.70 -6.42
CA HIS A 222 -11.90 9.15 -5.43
C HIS A 222 -10.46 9.23 -5.93
N PHE A 223 -9.59 9.60 -4.99
CA PHE A 223 -8.16 9.52 -5.11
C PHE A 223 -7.64 8.41 -4.19
N PHE A 224 -6.74 7.60 -4.70
CA PHE A 224 -6.07 6.54 -3.98
C PHE A 224 -4.56 6.70 -4.11
N PHE A 225 -3.84 6.36 -3.06
CA PHE A 225 -2.40 6.17 -3.16
C PHE A 225 -1.94 5.00 -2.30
N ALA A 226 -0.84 4.39 -2.69
CA ALA A 226 -0.26 3.27 -1.96
C ALA A 226 1.26 3.38 -1.92
N VAL A 227 1.86 3.11 -0.77
CA VAL A 227 3.32 3.10 -0.58
C VAL A 227 3.75 1.71 -0.15
N SER A 228 4.72 1.13 -0.85
CA SER A 228 5.28 -0.17 -0.49
C SER A 228 6.10 -0.06 0.81
N MET A 229 5.58 -0.68 1.87
CA MET A 229 6.20 -0.72 3.20
C MET A 229 6.14 -2.16 3.71
N PRO A 230 7.13 -3.02 3.35
CA PRO A 230 7.13 -4.43 3.74
C PRO A 230 7.13 -4.66 5.25
N GLU A 231 7.63 -3.70 6.02
CA GLU A 231 7.55 -3.68 7.48
C GLU A 231 6.12 -3.44 8.01
N GLY A 232 5.25 -2.79 7.24
CA GLY A 232 3.91 -2.36 7.67
C GLY A 232 3.88 -0.91 8.16
N PHE A 233 2.86 -0.16 7.75
CA PHE A 233 2.68 1.26 8.03
C PHE A 233 2.31 1.54 9.50
N LEU A 234 1.48 0.70 10.11
CA LEU A 234 1.09 0.82 11.53
C LEU A 234 1.81 -0.22 12.36
N THR A 235 3.13 -0.27 12.23
CA THR A 235 3.96 -1.23 12.97
C THR A 235 5.25 -0.58 13.47
N LEU A 236 5.78 -1.13 14.56
CA LEU A 236 7.06 -0.78 15.17
C LEU A 236 8.13 -1.86 14.88
N GLY A 237 7.95 -2.68 13.84
CA GLY A 237 8.89 -3.72 13.45
C GLY A 237 9.21 -4.75 14.56
N ALA A 238 10.02 -5.77 14.22
CA ALA A 238 10.46 -6.77 15.20
C ALA A 238 11.64 -6.29 16.07
N LYS A 239 12.36 -5.25 15.64
CA LYS A 239 13.54 -4.71 16.31
C LYS A 239 13.17 -3.61 17.31
N SER A 240 12.69 -4.06 18.47
CA SER A 240 12.58 -3.34 19.75
C SER A 240 11.84 -1.99 19.77
N PHE A 241 10.94 -1.86 20.75
CA PHE A 241 10.36 -0.59 21.23
C PHE A 241 11.40 0.49 21.62
N THR A 242 12.68 0.13 21.67
CA THR A 242 13.78 0.98 22.13
C THR A 242 14.69 1.47 21.01
N SER A 243 14.48 1.05 19.75
CA SER A 243 15.29 1.56 18.65
C SER A 243 14.76 2.94 18.24
N GLU A 244 15.56 3.96 18.51
CA GLU A 244 15.25 5.34 18.14
C GLU A 244 14.97 5.46 16.63
N GLU A 245 15.68 4.69 15.82
CA GLU A 245 15.54 4.60 14.37
C GLU A 245 14.12 4.19 13.93
N VAL A 246 13.50 3.18 14.55
CA VAL A 246 12.16 2.72 14.17
C VAL A 246 11.08 3.73 14.56
N LEU A 247 11.26 4.40 15.70
CA LEU A 247 10.37 5.49 16.11
C LEU A 247 10.50 6.69 15.19
N GLN A 248 11.72 7.02 14.75
CA GLN A 248 11.98 8.07 13.77
C GLN A 248 11.35 7.74 12.41
N ASP A 249 11.50 6.51 11.91
CA ASP A 249 10.88 6.06 10.66
C ASP A 249 9.34 6.15 10.73
N LEU A 250 8.75 5.65 11.82
CA LEU A 250 7.30 5.71 12.02
C LEU A 250 6.82 7.17 12.13
N TYR A 251 7.55 8.00 12.87
CA TYR A 251 7.26 9.42 13.00
C TYR A 251 7.36 10.13 11.66
N ALA A 252 8.43 9.88 10.88
CA ALA A 252 8.62 10.44 9.54
C ALA A 252 7.51 10.02 8.58
N ASN A 253 7.06 8.76 8.63
CA ASN A 253 5.91 8.29 7.86
C ASN A 253 4.64 9.06 8.23
N PHE A 254 4.38 9.27 9.52
CA PHE A 254 3.21 10.04 9.96
C PHE A 254 3.30 11.53 9.63
N VAL A 255 4.47 12.16 9.77
CA VAL A 255 4.68 13.55 9.32
C VAL A 255 4.45 13.63 7.82
N THR A 256 4.96 12.68 7.04
CA THR A 256 4.72 12.62 5.59
C THR A 256 3.24 12.47 5.29
N VAL A 257 2.49 11.65 6.04
CA VAL A 257 1.02 11.57 5.94
C VAL A 257 0.36 12.92 6.24
N LYS A 258 0.79 13.63 7.29
CA LYS A 258 0.26 14.96 7.64
C LYS A 258 0.47 15.97 6.51
N GLU A 259 1.67 16.01 5.96
CA GLU A 259 2.02 16.89 4.84
C GLU A 259 1.27 16.48 3.58
N THR A 260 1.17 15.18 3.30
CA THR A 260 0.37 14.66 2.19
C THR A 260 -1.08 15.12 2.29
N LEU A 261 -1.68 15.12 3.49
CA LEU A 261 -3.03 15.66 3.71
C LEU A 261 -3.14 17.17 3.44
N GLN A 262 -2.07 17.93 3.68
CA GLN A 262 -2.02 19.37 3.39
C GLN A 262 -1.79 19.66 1.91
N ASP A 263 -0.97 18.83 1.25
CA ASP A 263 -0.60 18.90 -0.16
C ASP A 263 -1.74 18.40 -1.07
N LEU A 264 -2.53 17.44 -0.58
CA LEU A 264 -3.76 16.94 -1.21
C LEU A 264 -4.94 17.90 -1.05
N LYS A 265 -4.72 19.22 -0.96
CA LYS A 265 -5.75 20.21 -1.29
C LYS A 265 -6.16 20.01 -2.75
N LEU A 266 -7.02 19.01 -2.96
CA LEU A 266 -7.70 18.65 -4.20
C LEU A 266 -8.75 19.74 -4.45
N GLN A 267 -8.27 20.95 -4.80
CA GLN A 267 -9.08 22.14 -5.06
C GLN A 267 -9.69 22.14 -6.47
#